data_AF-A0A511YE40-F1
#
_entry.id   AF-A0A511YE40-F1
#
_cell.length_a   1.000
_cell.length_b   1.000
_cell.length_c   1.000
_cell.angle_alpha   90.00
_cell.angle_beta   90.00
_cell.angle_gamma   90.00
#
_symmetry.space_group_name_H-M   'P 1'
#
loop_
_entity.id
_entity.type
_entity.pdbx_description
1 polymer ?
#
loop_
_entity_poly.entity_id
_entity_poly.type
_entity_poly.pdbx_seq_one_letter_code
_entity_poly.pdbx_strand_id
1 'polypeptide(L)'
;MKKIFLLIFLCIFTLGFSQKKKKSKSKAVVEKETVIIYTEQDAEASKEARVIAGFLKQNPGHAKTDYFKRKLIEMIMADNSPEAKPTIKPISKEKIEKIVQNNELNSGKVIAANNKTSVENKNTDKINDAINALKEERLASVGSASSAKTAGVAKSEASEAHKKTAAMLTHIFNNDMNKNEAYVNIKNRSSCNLIVKISGKKYYNLTVPAKGQNFILIDKGEYVLTTMVCDAKYSSIKKVTQDIEIALNVAD
;
A
#
# COMPACT_ATOMS: atom_id res chain seq x y z
N MET A 1 47.39 2.04 60.15
CA MET A 1 47.39 2.92 58.97
C MET A 1 46.58 2.40 57.76
N LYS A 2 46.22 1.12 57.66
CA LYS A 2 45.51 0.57 56.47
C LYS A 2 44.00 0.88 56.39
N LYS A 3 43.35 1.11 57.53
CA LYS A 3 41.89 1.42 57.62
C LYS A 3 41.56 2.88 57.31
N ILE A 4 42.51 3.81 57.48
CA ILE A 4 42.33 5.23 57.17
C ILE A 4 42.40 5.48 55.64
N PHE A 5 43.22 4.72 54.92
CA PHE A 5 43.34 4.81 53.46
C PHE A 5 42.06 4.37 52.72
N LEU A 6 41.34 3.39 53.27
CA LEU A 6 40.09 2.89 52.67
C LEU A 6 38.96 3.93 52.78
N LEU A 7 38.94 4.69 53.87
CA LEU A 7 37.96 5.75 54.11
C LEU A 7 38.22 6.97 53.20
N ILE A 8 39.48 7.33 52.96
CA ILE A 8 39.86 8.41 52.03
C ILE A 8 39.55 8.03 50.57
N PHE A 9 39.73 6.76 50.18
CA PHE A 9 39.39 6.30 48.83
C PHE A 9 37.87 6.29 48.58
N LEU A 10 37.07 5.99 49.62
CA LEU A 10 35.59 6.01 49.53
C LEU A 10 35.05 7.44 49.36
N CYS A 11 35.67 8.45 49.98
CA CYS A 11 35.23 9.84 49.89
C CYS A 11 35.52 10.52 48.55
N ILE A 12 36.52 10.05 47.78
CA ILE A 12 36.89 10.66 46.49
C ILE A 12 35.99 10.14 45.35
N PHE A 13 35.39 8.95 45.50
CA PHE A 13 34.56 8.36 44.44
C PHE A 13 33.12 8.93 44.36
N THR A 14 32.66 9.67 45.37
CA THR A 14 31.29 10.23 45.41
C THR A 14 31.15 11.63 44.79
N LEU A 15 32.25 12.27 44.38
CA LEU A 15 32.23 13.63 43.81
C LEU A 15 32.44 13.69 42.28
N GLY A 16 32.55 12.53 41.62
CA GLY A 16 32.74 12.43 40.18
C GLY A 16 31.42 12.30 39.40
N PHE A 17 31.16 13.26 38.51
CA PHE A 17 30.13 13.29 37.46
C PHE A 17 28.76 13.93 37.78
N SER A 18 28.78 15.22 38.13
CA SER A 18 27.69 16.14 37.78
C SER A 18 28.14 17.07 36.66
N GLN A 19 28.29 16.54 35.45
CA GLN A 19 28.41 17.33 34.22
C GLN A 19 27.03 17.34 33.54
N LYS A 20 26.18 18.31 33.91
CA LYS A 20 24.98 18.65 33.14
C LYS A 20 25.41 19.17 31.77
N LYS A 21 25.52 18.26 30.79
CA LYS A 21 25.53 18.64 29.38
C LYS A 21 24.22 19.38 29.08
N LYS A 22 24.34 20.65 28.66
CA LYS A 22 23.24 21.39 28.03
C LYS A 22 22.74 20.56 26.84
N LYS A 23 21.56 19.97 26.97
CA LYS A 23 20.84 19.40 25.83
C LYS A 23 20.46 20.56 24.91
N SER A 24 21.00 20.57 23.70
CA SER A 24 20.38 21.29 22.59
C SER A 24 18.91 20.88 22.53
N LYS A 25 18.01 21.87 22.42
CA LYS A 25 16.58 21.63 22.26
C LYS A 25 16.37 20.81 20.99
N SER A 26 16.29 19.49 21.12
CA SER A 26 15.72 18.64 20.06
C SER A 26 14.24 18.95 20.06
N LYS A 27 13.74 19.47 18.94
CA LYS A 27 12.32 19.56 18.63
C LYS A 27 11.62 18.27 19.06
N ALA A 28 10.74 18.38 20.04
CA ALA A 28 9.93 17.26 20.48
C ALA A 28 8.85 17.02 19.42
N VAL A 29 8.80 15.80 18.90
CA VAL A 29 7.66 15.32 18.12
C VAL A 29 6.54 15.07 19.12
N VAL A 30 5.48 15.87 19.02
CA VAL A 30 4.29 15.79 19.88
C VAL A 30 3.36 14.72 19.30
N GLU A 31 3.07 13.70 20.11
CA GLU A 31 2.01 12.73 19.86
C GLU A 31 0.81 13.17 20.72
N LYS A 32 -0.24 13.68 20.08
CA LYS A 32 -1.47 14.13 20.76
C LYS A 32 -2.58 13.15 20.42
N GLU A 33 -2.92 12.29 21.37
CA GLU A 33 -4.05 11.37 21.25
C GLU A 33 -5.30 12.10 21.73
N THR A 34 -6.04 12.71 20.80
CA THR A 34 -7.36 13.27 21.04
C THR A 34 -8.39 12.32 20.43
N VAL A 35 -9.34 11.85 21.23
CA VAL A 35 -10.50 11.09 20.73
C VAL A 35 -11.28 12.03 19.80
N ILE A 36 -11.23 11.74 18.49
CA ILE A 36 -11.89 12.56 17.48
C ILE A 36 -13.35 12.11 17.39
N ILE A 37 -14.26 12.94 17.89
CA ILE A 37 -15.70 12.80 17.68
C ILE A 37 -16.02 13.49 16.35
N TYR A 38 -16.62 12.77 15.41
CA TYR A 38 -17.01 13.32 14.12
C TYR A 38 -18.50 13.66 14.15
N THR A 39 -18.83 14.95 13.97
CA THR A 39 -20.22 15.41 13.88
C THR A 39 -20.70 15.45 12.43
N GLU A 40 -22.02 15.54 12.24
CA GLU A 40 -22.62 15.69 10.91
C GLU A 40 -22.09 16.95 10.21
N GLN A 41 -22.04 18.06 10.94
CA GLN A 41 -21.61 19.36 10.43
C GLN A 41 -20.14 19.33 9.98
N ASP A 42 -19.29 18.59 10.70
CA ASP A 42 -17.90 18.35 10.32
C ASP A 42 -17.81 17.54 9.02
N ALA A 43 -18.63 16.50 8.85
CA ALA A 43 -18.66 15.69 7.63
C ALA A 43 -19.22 16.47 6.41
N GLU A 44 -20.16 17.40 6.63
CA GLU A 44 -20.70 18.25 5.58
C GLU A 44 -19.70 19.31 5.13
N ALA A 45 -19.05 20.00 6.06
CA ALA A 45 -18.09 21.06 5.75
C ALA A 45 -16.73 20.53 5.28
N SER A 46 -16.37 19.31 5.66
CA SER A 46 -15.05 18.76 5.38
C SER A 46 -14.87 18.32 3.91
N LYS A 47 -13.66 18.56 3.42
CA LYS A 47 -13.12 18.07 2.13
C LYS A 47 -12.24 16.84 2.32
N GLU A 48 -12.10 16.35 3.55
CA GLU A 48 -11.23 15.23 3.90
C GLU A 48 -12.03 13.94 3.98
N ALA A 49 -11.70 12.97 3.11
CA ALA A 49 -12.34 11.65 3.08
C ALA A 49 -12.33 10.95 4.46
N ARG A 50 -11.30 11.18 5.27
CA ARG A 50 -11.16 10.60 6.61
C ARG A 50 -12.21 11.09 7.61
N VAL A 51 -12.61 12.37 7.53
CA VAL A 51 -13.60 12.97 8.42
C VAL A 51 -14.98 12.37 8.13
N ILE A 52 -15.30 12.22 6.85
CA ILE A 52 -16.58 11.64 6.40
C ILE A 52 -16.64 10.14 6.70
N ALA A 53 -15.55 9.42 6.46
CA ALA A 53 -15.45 8.00 6.83
C ALA A 53 -15.55 7.79 8.36
N GLY A 54 -14.95 8.69 9.14
CA GLY A 54 -15.06 8.70 10.61
C GLY A 54 -16.50 8.90 11.09
N PHE A 55 -17.22 9.87 10.50
CA PHE A 55 -18.63 10.11 10.80
C PHE A 55 -19.51 8.90 10.50
N LEU A 56 -19.37 8.31 9.31
CA LEU A 56 -20.11 7.12 8.88
C LEU A 56 -19.86 5.91 9.81
N LYS A 57 -18.64 5.79 10.33
CA LYS A 57 -18.27 4.71 11.26
C LYS A 57 -18.86 4.91 12.65
N GLN A 58 -18.91 6.15 13.14
CA GLN A 58 -19.44 6.47 14.47
C GLN A 58 -20.98 6.50 14.49
N ASN A 59 -21.63 6.67 13.33
CA ASN A 59 -23.09 6.85 13.23
C ASN A 59 -23.73 5.87 12.22
N PRO A 60 -23.68 4.54 12.44
CA PRO A 60 -24.30 3.56 11.56
C PRO A 60 -25.83 3.71 11.61
N GLY A 61 -26.45 4.15 10.51
CA GLY A 61 -27.90 4.33 10.42
C GLY A 61 -28.38 5.78 10.50
N HIS A 62 -27.47 6.76 10.49
CA HIS A 62 -27.83 8.18 10.39
C HIS A 62 -28.65 8.48 9.14
N ALA A 63 -29.59 9.43 9.21
CA ALA A 63 -30.50 9.77 8.10
C ALA A 63 -29.77 10.14 6.79
N LYS A 64 -28.59 10.80 6.90
CA LYS A 64 -27.75 11.20 5.75
C LYS A 64 -26.65 10.19 5.39
N THR A 65 -26.71 8.96 5.89
CA THR A 65 -25.70 7.93 5.63
C THR A 65 -25.44 7.73 4.13
N ASP A 66 -26.49 7.63 3.32
CA ASP A 66 -26.34 7.40 1.87
C ASP A 66 -25.76 8.60 1.14
N TYR A 67 -26.09 9.82 1.59
CA TYR A 67 -25.47 11.04 1.09
C TYR A 67 -23.96 11.06 1.36
N PHE A 68 -23.54 10.78 2.59
CA PHE A 68 -22.12 10.78 2.96
C PHE A 68 -21.33 9.64 2.31
N LYS A 69 -21.95 8.46 2.11
CA LYS A 69 -21.34 7.37 1.35
C LYS A 69 -21.07 7.79 -0.09
N ARG A 70 -22.05 8.42 -0.77
CA ARG A 70 -21.89 8.90 -2.15
C ARG A 70 -20.83 9.99 -2.25
N LYS A 71 -20.88 10.97 -1.33
CA LYS A 71 -19.89 12.06 -1.23
C LYS A 71 -18.46 11.51 -1.03
N LEU A 72 -18.30 10.50 -0.18
CA LEU A 72 -17.01 9.84 0.05
C LEU A 72 -16.51 9.10 -1.20
N ILE A 73 -17.39 8.39 -1.92
CA ILE A 73 -17.04 7.71 -3.17
C ILE A 73 -16.61 8.73 -4.23
N GLU A 74 -17.35 9.83 -4.39
CA GLU A 74 -16.99 10.89 -5.34
C GLU A 74 -15.59 11.48 -5.07
N MET A 75 -15.24 11.75 -3.80
CA MET A 75 -13.91 12.22 -3.44
C MET A 75 -12.80 11.22 -3.78
N ILE A 76 -13.02 9.94 -3.46
CA ILE A 76 -12.01 8.89 -3.74
C ILE A 76 -11.83 8.71 -5.25
N MET A 77 -12.91 8.84 -6.03
CA MET A 77 -12.86 8.71 -7.49
C MET A 77 -12.28 9.96 -8.16
N ALA A 78 -12.55 11.16 -7.63
CA ALA A 78 -11.99 12.42 -8.13
C ALA A 78 -10.47 12.49 -7.91
N ASP A 79 -9.97 12.06 -6.76
CA ASP A 79 -8.53 12.02 -6.46
C ASP A 79 -7.77 10.96 -7.28
N ASN A 80 -8.48 10.02 -7.93
CA ASN A 80 -7.93 9.03 -8.86
C ASN A 80 -8.22 9.34 -10.33
N SER A 81 -8.79 10.50 -10.64
CA SER A 81 -8.86 11.00 -12.01
C SER A 81 -7.57 11.78 -12.28
N PRO A 82 -6.56 11.21 -12.97
CA PRO A 82 -5.55 12.07 -13.55
C PRO A 82 -6.32 13.03 -14.46
N GLU A 83 -6.28 14.33 -14.17
CA GLU A 83 -6.69 15.36 -15.11
C GLU A 83 -5.83 15.24 -16.36
N ALA A 84 -6.19 14.31 -17.24
CA ALA A 84 -5.71 14.28 -18.60
C ALA A 84 -6.39 15.45 -19.31
N LYS A 85 -5.82 16.65 -19.18
CA LYS A 85 -5.92 17.62 -20.27
C LYS A 85 -5.20 16.99 -21.46
N PRO A 86 -5.89 16.58 -22.54
CA PRO A 86 -5.20 16.06 -23.71
C PRO A 86 -4.38 17.20 -24.32
N THR A 87 -3.08 17.22 -24.05
CA THR A 87 -2.15 18.07 -24.80
C THR A 87 -1.75 17.29 -26.04
N ILE A 88 -2.49 17.49 -27.12
CA ILE A 88 -2.17 16.91 -28.42
C ILE A 88 -0.91 17.62 -28.93
N LYS A 89 0.26 17.02 -28.71
CA LYS A 89 1.46 17.37 -29.48
C LYS A 89 1.42 16.55 -30.78
N PRO A 90 1.43 17.17 -31.97
CA PRO A 90 1.43 16.45 -33.23
C PRO A 90 2.68 15.57 -33.31
N ILE A 91 2.47 14.29 -33.63
CA ILE A 91 3.55 13.31 -33.78
C ILE A 91 4.38 13.67 -35.02
N SER A 92 5.71 13.66 -34.92
CA SER A 92 6.58 13.96 -36.06
C SER A 92 6.55 12.83 -37.09
N LYS A 93 6.71 13.20 -38.37
CA LYS A 93 6.63 12.28 -39.54
C LYS A 93 7.58 11.08 -39.43
N GLU A 94 8.75 11.26 -38.80
CA GLU A 94 9.76 10.22 -38.59
C GLU A 94 9.29 9.06 -37.70
N LYS A 95 8.33 9.30 -36.80
CA LYS A 95 7.77 8.25 -35.93
C LYS A 95 6.67 7.45 -36.64
N ILE A 96 6.06 8.02 -37.68
CA ILE A 96 5.05 7.35 -38.52
C ILE A 96 5.75 6.35 -39.46
N GLU A 97 6.90 6.72 -40.02
CA GLU A 97 7.67 5.87 -40.95
C GLU A 97 8.20 4.58 -40.29
N LYS A 98 8.65 4.65 -39.03
CA LYS A 98 9.12 3.46 -38.28
C LYS A 98 8.03 2.45 -37.93
N ILE A 99 6.76 2.85 -37.91
CA ILE A 99 5.64 1.95 -37.60
C ILE A 99 5.22 1.18 -38.86
N VAL A 100 5.34 1.80 -40.04
CA VAL A 100 4.95 1.18 -41.33
C VAL A 100 5.96 0.12 -41.77
N GLN A 101 7.22 0.18 -41.32
CA GLN A 101 8.29 -0.70 -41.81
C GLN A 101 8.36 -2.09 -41.15
N ASN A 102 7.58 -2.37 -40.11
CA ASN A 102 7.65 -3.66 -39.36
C ASN A 102 6.52 -4.65 -39.68
N ASN A 103 5.70 -4.41 -40.71
CA ASN A 103 4.70 -5.38 -41.19
C ASN A 103 5.12 -5.94 -42.56
N GLU A 104 6.18 -6.74 -42.58
CA GLU A 104 6.49 -7.61 -43.73
C GLU A 104 5.68 -8.90 -43.65
N LEU A 105 4.42 -8.81 -44.09
CA LEU A 105 3.66 -9.94 -44.63
C LEU A 105 3.12 -9.52 -46.00
N ASN A 106 3.98 -9.51 -47.02
CA ASN A 106 3.58 -10.03 -48.34
C ASN A 106 4.80 -10.21 -49.27
N SER A 107 5.34 -11.43 -49.31
CA SER A 107 5.97 -11.92 -50.54
C SER A 107 5.50 -13.34 -50.78
N GLY A 108 4.38 -13.45 -51.49
CA GLY A 108 3.90 -14.72 -52.03
C GLY A 108 4.96 -15.35 -52.92
N LYS A 109 5.35 -16.58 -52.59
CA LYS A 109 6.05 -17.48 -53.50
C LYS A 109 5.33 -18.83 -53.48
N VAL A 110 4.55 -19.02 -54.53
CA VAL A 110 3.97 -20.30 -54.97
C VAL A 110 5.07 -21.35 -55.19
N ILE A 111 4.85 -22.59 -54.74
CA ILE A 111 5.11 -23.84 -55.49
C ILE A 111 4.18 -24.94 -54.92
N ALA A 112 3.39 -25.55 -55.79
CA ALA A 112 2.63 -26.77 -55.56
C ALA A 112 3.45 -28.01 -55.98
N ALA A 113 3.31 -29.14 -55.28
CA ALA A 113 3.22 -30.50 -55.85
C ALA A 113 3.24 -31.63 -54.78
N ASN A 114 2.14 -32.39 -54.75
CA ASN A 114 1.99 -33.85 -54.73
C ASN A 114 2.74 -34.82 -53.77
N ASN A 115 1.88 -35.72 -53.25
CA ASN A 115 2.04 -37.17 -53.05
C ASN A 115 2.82 -37.74 -51.85
N LYS A 116 2.01 -38.27 -50.92
CA LYS A 116 1.95 -39.67 -50.44
C LYS A 116 3.20 -40.30 -49.78
N THR A 117 2.87 -40.95 -48.65
CA THR A 117 3.45 -42.18 -48.04
C THR A 117 4.55 -42.02 -46.97
N SER A 118 4.09 -42.21 -45.72
CA SER A 118 4.63 -43.08 -44.66
C SER A 118 6.01 -42.83 -44.05
N VAL A 119 6.07 -42.64 -42.73
CA VAL A 119 6.64 -43.58 -41.73
C VAL A 119 6.29 -43.08 -40.31
N GLU A 120 5.96 -44.02 -39.44
CA GLU A 120 5.46 -43.92 -38.07
C GLU A 120 6.50 -43.41 -37.04
N ASN A 121 6.07 -42.68 -36.00
CA ASN A 121 6.15 -43.17 -34.61
C ASN A 121 5.49 -42.23 -33.58
N LYS A 122 4.50 -42.81 -32.88
CA LYS A 122 4.15 -42.71 -31.44
C LYS A 122 4.54 -41.44 -30.67
N ASN A 123 3.52 -40.70 -30.19
CA ASN A 123 3.17 -40.55 -28.76
C ASN A 123 2.35 -39.26 -28.55
N THR A 124 1.07 -39.28 -28.92
CA THR A 124 0.18 -38.10 -28.82
C THR A 124 -1.07 -38.34 -27.96
N ASP A 125 -1.08 -39.43 -27.18
CA ASP A 125 -2.25 -39.83 -26.38
C ASP A 125 -2.12 -39.51 -24.89
N LYS A 126 -1.00 -38.93 -24.43
CA LYS A 126 -0.81 -38.54 -23.01
C LYS A 126 -0.92 -37.05 -22.73
N ILE A 127 -0.97 -36.20 -23.76
CA ILE A 127 -1.03 -34.73 -23.58
C ILE A 127 -2.48 -34.23 -23.60
N ASN A 128 -3.38 -34.93 -24.28
CA ASN A 128 -4.75 -34.48 -24.47
C ASN A 128 -5.68 -34.83 -23.29
N ASP A 129 -5.37 -35.88 -22.54
CA ASP A 129 -6.16 -36.28 -21.36
C ASP A 129 -5.94 -35.36 -20.15
N ALA A 130 -4.72 -34.79 -20.02
CA ALA A 130 -4.41 -33.82 -18.96
C ALA A 130 -5.07 -32.45 -19.18
N ILE A 131 -5.36 -32.09 -20.43
CA ILE A 131 -5.99 -30.80 -20.80
C ILE A 131 -7.51 -30.86 -20.59
N ASN A 132 -8.12 -32.02 -20.73
CA ASN A 132 -9.57 -32.19 -20.57
C ASN A 132 -10.00 -32.31 -19.09
N ALA A 133 -9.13 -32.80 -18.20
CA ALA A 133 -9.42 -32.90 -16.76
C ALA A 133 -9.50 -31.54 -16.02
N LEU A 134 -8.94 -30.46 -16.58
CA LEU A 134 -8.99 -29.12 -15.97
C LEU A 134 -10.22 -28.30 -16.41
N LYS A 135 -11.06 -28.83 -17.30
CA LYS A 135 -12.22 -28.11 -17.86
C LYS A 135 -13.56 -28.45 -17.19
N GLU A 136 -13.64 -29.50 -16.39
CA GLU A 136 -14.92 -29.99 -15.84
C GLU A 136 -15.32 -29.43 -14.46
N GLU A 137 -14.42 -28.78 -13.70
CA GLU A 137 -14.80 -28.14 -12.42
C GLU A 137 -15.39 -26.72 -12.55
N ARG A 138 -15.54 -26.19 -13.78
CA ARG A 138 -16.13 -24.86 -14.04
C ARG A 138 -17.51 -24.94 -14.72
N LEU A 139 -18.20 -26.07 -14.61
CA LEU A 139 -19.47 -26.32 -15.27
C LEU A 139 -20.55 -26.93 -14.35
N ALA A 140 -20.65 -26.47 -13.08
CA ALA A 140 -21.74 -26.92 -12.20
C ALA A 140 -22.18 -25.88 -11.17
N SER A 141 -22.54 -24.66 -11.59
CA SER A 141 -23.55 -23.84 -10.87
C SER A 141 -24.05 -22.65 -11.69
N VAL A 142 -24.73 -22.89 -12.81
CA VAL A 142 -25.64 -21.90 -13.41
C VAL A 142 -26.90 -22.63 -13.85
N GLY A 143 -28.00 -22.32 -13.18
CA GLY A 143 -29.31 -22.91 -13.45
C GLY A 143 -30.44 -22.32 -12.63
N SER A 144 -30.59 -20.99 -12.60
CA SER A 144 -31.93 -20.39 -12.55
C SER A 144 -31.89 -18.92 -12.93
N ALA A 145 -32.65 -18.62 -13.98
CA ALA A 145 -32.79 -17.33 -14.61
C ALA A 145 -33.71 -16.42 -13.81
N SER A 146 -33.32 -15.16 -13.66
CA SER A 146 -34.25 -14.04 -13.74
C SER A 146 -33.54 -12.83 -14.33
N SER A 147 -34.23 -12.25 -15.31
CA SER A 147 -33.75 -11.28 -16.28
C SER A 147 -33.53 -9.91 -15.65
N ALA A 148 -32.33 -9.36 -15.77
CA ALA A 148 -32.10 -7.93 -15.71
C ALA A 148 -30.91 -7.55 -16.58
N LYS A 149 -31.25 -7.07 -17.77
CA LYS A 149 -30.38 -6.39 -18.74
C LYS A 149 -29.54 -5.31 -18.03
N THR A 150 -28.22 -5.44 -18.04
CA THR A 150 -27.33 -4.29 -17.86
C THR A 150 -26.05 -4.48 -18.67
N ALA A 151 -25.66 -3.38 -19.29
CA ALA A 151 -24.67 -3.27 -20.34
C ALA A 151 -23.28 -3.72 -19.89
N GLY A 152 -22.52 -4.25 -20.85
CA GLY A 152 -21.13 -4.66 -20.65
C GLY A 152 -20.29 -3.49 -20.15
N VAL A 153 -19.81 -3.62 -18.91
CA VAL A 153 -18.71 -2.83 -18.40
C VAL A 153 -17.44 -3.63 -18.67
N ALA A 154 -16.66 -3.15 -19.64
CA ALA A 154 -15.30 -3.62 -19.86
C ALA A 154 -14.52 -3.46 -18.55
N LYS A 155 -14.16 -4.60 -17.95
CA LYS A 155 -13.38 -4.70 -16.72
C LYS A 155 -11.97 -4.18 -16.99
N SER A 156 -11.75 -2.88 -16.74
CA SER A 156 -10.39 -2.36 -16.63
C SER A 156 -9.74 -3.04 -15.43
N GLU A 157 -8.70 -3.82 -15.66
CA GLU A 157 -7.94 -4.45 -14.58
C GLU A 157 -7.38 -3.35 -13.67
N ALA A 158 -7.72 -3.39 -12.39
CA ALA A 158 -7.21 -2.45 -11.42
C ALA A 158 -5.67 -2.58 -11.35
N SER A 159 -4.95 -1.46 -11.43
CA SER A 159 -3.50 -1.41 -11.22
C SER A 159 -3.10 -2.13 -9.93
N GLU A 160 -1.92 -2.76 -9.90
CA GLU A 160 -1.38 -3.46 -8.72
C GLU A 160 -1.39 -2.60 -7.45
N ALA A 161 -1.20 -1.28 -7.60
CA ALA A 161 -1.31 -0.34 -6.48
C ALA A 161 -2.74 -0.28 -5.90
N HIS A 162 -3.76 -0.29 -6.76
CA HIS A 162 -5.16 -0.31 -6.32
C HIS A 162 -5.52 -1.65 -5.67
N LYS A 163 -5.02 -2.78 -6.21
CA LYS A 163 -5.23 -4.10 -5.58
C LYS A 163 -4.63 -4.16 -4.17
N LYS A 164 -3.40 -3.68 -4.00
CA LYS A 164 -2.73 -3.62 -2.68
C LYS A 164 -3.47 -2.69 -1.70
N THR A 165 -3.92 -1.54 -2.19
CA THR A 165 -4.68 -0.59 -1.37
C THR A 165 -6.03 -1.17 -0.96
N ALA A 166 -6.74 -1.85 -1.87
CA ALA A 166 -7.99 -2.53 -1.55
C ALA A 166 -7.79 -3.65 -0.51
N ALA A 167 -6.70 -4.43 -0.62
CA ALA A 167 -6.35 -5.46 0.36
C ALA A 167 -6.07 -4.87 1.75
N MET A 168 -5.32 -3.76 1.82
CA MET A 168 -5.09 -3.03 3.06
C MET A 168 -6.39 -2.52 3.68
N LEU A 169 -7.24 -1.84 2.89
CA LEU A 169 -8.52 -1.30 3.38
C LEU A 169 -9.42 -2.44 3.87
N THR A 170 -9.52 -3.52 3.10
CA THR A 170 -10.30 -4.70 3.48
C THR A 170 -9.82 -5.28 4.80
N HIS A 171 -8.51 -5.31 5.04
CA HIS A 171 -7.96 -5.77 6.32
C HIS A 171 -8.33 -4.84 7.48
N ILE A 172 -8.20 -3.52 7.29
CA ILE A 172 -8.52 -2.51 8.32
C ILE A 172 -10.00 -2.55 8.73
N PHE A 173 -10.90 -2.86 7.80
CA PHE A 173 -12.34 -2.88 8.06
C PHE A 173 -12.86 -4.26 8.48
N ASN A 174 -12.15 -5.33 8.15
CA ASN A 174 -12.48 -6.66 8.64
C ASN A 174 -12.05 -6.77 10.11
N ASN A 175 -13.03 -6.80 11.00
CA ASN A 175 -12.86 -6.75 12.46
C ASN A 175 -12.31 -8.07 13.07
N ASP A 176 -11.33 -8.69 12.41
CA ASP A 176 -10.79 -9.99 12.78
C ASP A 176 -9.53 -9.83 13.63
N MET A 177 -9.73 -9.76 14.94
CA MET A 177 -8.66 -9.61 15.93
C MET A 177 -7.70 -10.81 15.98
N ASN A 178 -8.11 -11.96 15.40
CA ASN A 178 -7.39 -13.22 15.49
C ASN A 178 -6.27 -13.38 14.45
N LYS A 179 -6.15 -12.45 13.50
CA LYS A 179 -5.04 -12.47 12.55
C LYS A 179 -3.74 -12.12 13.24
N ASN A 180 -2.70 -12.88 12.95
CA ASN A 180 -1.36 -12.64 13.50
C ASN A 180 -0.60 -11.52 12.79
N GLU A 181 -1.20 -10.92 11.76
CA GLU A 181 -0.61 -9.88 10.93
C GLU A 181 -1.35 -8.56 11.12
N ALA A 182 -0.66 -7.46 10.82
CA ALA A 182 -1.19 -6.12 10.84
C ALA A 182 -0.47 -5.23 9.80
N TYR A 183 -1.22 -4.33 9.20
CA TYR A 183 -0.67 -3.30 8.32
C TYR A 183 -0.05 -2.17 9.14
N VAL A 184 1.17 -1.78 8.74
CA VAL A 184 1.80 -0.55 9.19
C VAL A 184 1.82 0.41 8.00
N ASN A 185 1.01 1.46 8.06
CA ASN A 185 1.02 2.55 7.09
C ASN A 185 1.94 3.68 7.56
N ILE A 186 2.90 4.08 6.74
CA ILE A 186 3.76 5.24 7.02
C ILE A 186 3.37 6.38 6.08
N LYS A 187 2.90 7.48 6.67
CA LYS A 187 2.63 8.73 5.95
C LYS A 187 3.82 9.67 6.09
N ASN A 188 4.48 9.95 4.97
CA ASN A 188 5.59 10.87 4.93
C ASN A 188 5.10 12.29 4.63
N ARG A 189 5.12 13.16 5.65
CA ARG A 189 4.80 14.59 5.48
C ARG A 189 6.01 15.44 5.15
N SER A 190 7.22 14.89 5.18
CA SER A 190 8.45 15.58 4.80
C SER A 190 8.59 15.71 3.28
N SER A 191 9.51 16.56 2.83
CA SER A 191 9.90 16.71 1.43
C SER A 191 10.95 15.70 0.96
N CYS A 192 11.40 14.78 1.83
CA CYS A 192 12.46 13.83 1.53
C CYS A 192 11.91 12.41 1.35
N ASN A 193 12.51 11.60 0.48
CA ASN A 193 12.21 10.18 0.41
C ASN A 193 12.75 9.49 1.68
N LEU A 194 11.93 8.64 2.28
CA LEU A 194 12.28 7.92 3.51
C LEU A 194 12.58 6.46 3.21
N ILE A 195 13.54 5.89 3.94
CA ILE A 195 13.73 4.45 4.04
C ILE A 195 13.51 4.07 5.50
N VAL A 196 12.32 3.57 5.81
CA VAL A 196 11.93 3.15 7.15
C VAL A 196 12.39 1.73 7.39
N LYS A 197 13.21 1.54 8.42
CA LYS A 197 13.69 0.24 8.88
C LYS A 197 12.84 -0.21 10.06
N ILE A 198 12.15 -1.33 9.91
CA ILE A 198 11.27 -1.90 10.93
C ILE A 198 11.95 -3.18 11.43
N SER A 199 12.50 -3.14 12.64
CA SER A 199 13.31 -4.23 13.20
C SER A 199 12.62 -4.87 14.40
N GLY A 200 12.31 -6.16 14.31
CA GLY A 200 11.74 -6.93 15.42
C GLY A 200 12.10 -8.41 15.24
N LYS A 201 11.10 -9.30 15.32
CA LYS A 201 11.29 -10.73 14.97
C LYS A 201 11.79 -10.92 13.54
N LYS A 202 11.27 -10.09 12.63
CA LYS A 202 11.68 -9.98 11.23
C LYS A 202 12.14 -8.55 10.97
N TYR A 203 12.95 -8.39 9.94
CA TYR A 203 13.48 -7.11 9.52
C TYR A 203 12.86 -6.70 8.18
N TYR A 204 12.38 -5.46 8.09
CA TYR A 204 11.75 -4.93 6.90
C TYR A 204 12.32 -3.55 6.55
N ASN A 205 12.46 -3.28 5.25
CA ASN A 205 12.76 -1.96 4.72
C ASN A 205 11.55 -1.49 3.90
N LEU A 206 11.02 -0.33 4.25
CA LEU A 206 9.91 0.30 3.54
C LEU A 206 10.35 1.66 2.99
N THR A 207 10.39 1.78 1.66
CA THR A 207 10.62 3.06 1.00
C THR A 207 9.31 3.84 0.94
N VAL A 208 9.32 5.09 1.42
CA VAL A 208 8.15 5.97 1.43
C VAL A 208 8.50 7.26 0.67
N PRO A 209 7.82 7.56 -0.45
CA PRO A 209 8.13 8.74 -1.24
C PRO A 209 7.85 10.05 -0.48
N ALA A 210 8.56 11.12 -0.84
CA ALA A 210 8.33 12.48 -0.35
C ALA A 210 6.85 12.87 -0.49
N LYS A 211 6.27 13.46 0.56
CA LYS A 211 4.85 13.87 0.62
C LYS A 211 3.83 12.75 0.31
N GLY A 212 4.25 11.48 0.33
CA GLY A 212 3.43 10.33 0.02
C GLY A 212 3.24 9.39 1.21
N GLN A 213 2.82 8.16 0.91
CA GLN A 213 2.66 7.10 1.89
C GLN A 213 3.01 5.75 1.28
N ASN A 214 3.33 4.78 2.13
CA ASN A 214 3.48 3.39 1.76
C ASN A 214 3.15 2.52 2.98
N PHE A 215 2.78 1.27 2.74
CA PHE A 215 2.35 0.34 3.77
C PHE A 215 2.97 -1.02 3.59
N ILE A 216 3.06 -1.76 4.69
CA ILE A 216 3.57 -3.13 4.72
C ILE A 216 2.74 -3.96 5.69
N LEU A 217 2.46 -5.21 5.31
CA LEU A 217 1.84 -6.21 6.18
C LEU A 217 2.95 -6.95 6.93
N ILE A 218 2.90 -6.93 8.26
CA ILE A 218 3.90 -7.59 9.12
C ILE A 218 3.21 -8.36 10.24
N ASP A 219 3.93 -9.30 10.85
CA ASP A 219 3.43 -10.00 12.03
C ASP A 219 3.25 -9.03 13.20
N LYS A 220 2.20 -9.22 14.00
CA LYS A 220 1.97 -8.50 15.25
C LYS A 220 3.14 -8.75 16.21
N GLY A 221 3.55 -7.69 16.90
CA GLY A 221 4.71 -7.75 17.78
C GLY A 221 5.28 -6.38 18.12
N GLU A 222 6.42 -6.39 18.79
CA GLU A 222 7.15 -5.19 19.14
C GLU A 222 8.29 -4.96 18.15
N TYR A 223 8.38 -3.73 17.64
CA TYR A 223 9.34 -3.36 16.62
C TYR A 223 10.02 -2.04 16.97
N VAL A 224 11.31 -1.95 16.62
CA VAL A 224 12.06 -0.70 16.59
C VAL A 224 11.97 -0.13 15.18
N LEU A 225 11.28 1.00 15.03
CA LEU A 225 11.24 1.77 13.81
C LEU A 225 12.36 2.80 13.81
N THR A 226 13.21 2.78 12.77
CA THR A 226 14.25 3.79 12.56
C THR A 226 14.19 4.34 11.15
N THR A 227 14.42 5.64 10.99
CA THR A 227 14.53 6.30 9.68
C THR A 227 15.24 7.63 9.78
N MET A 228 15.69 8.15 8.65
CA MET A 228 16.16 9.52 8.49
C MET A 228 15.03 10.35 7.87
N VAL A 229 14.42 11.24 8.63
CA VAL A 229 13.43 12.20 8.12
C VAL A 229 14.19 13.44 7.68
N CYS A 230 14.53 13.48 6.38
CA CYS A 230 15.56 14.39 5.86
C CYS A 230 16.87 14.19 6.66
N ASP A 231 17.29 15.18 7.46
CA ASP A 231 18.52 15.13 8.26
C ASP A 231 18.30 14.76 9.73
N ALA A 232 17.04 14.54 10.13
CA ALA A 232 16.69 14.18 11.50
C ALA A 232 16.56 12.66 11.68
N LYS A 233 17.30 12.12 12.66
CA LYS A 233 17.15 10.72 13.07
C LYS A 233 15.84 10.53 13.82
N TYR A 234 15.01 9.60 13.34
CA TYR A 234 13.84 9.11 14.04
C TYR A 234 14.10 7.67 14.51
N SER A 235 13.78 7.40 15.78
CA SER A 235 13.83 6.06 16.36
C SER A 235 12.73 5.92 17.40
N SER A 236 11.85 4.93 17.24
CA SER A 236 10.77 4.64 18.18
C SER A 236 10.54 3.15 18.29
N ILE A 237 10.32 2.68 19.52
CA ILE A 237 9.72 1.36 19.75
C ILE A 237 8.22 1.51 19.52
N LYS A 238 7.61 0.61 18.74
CA LYS A 238 6.17 0.56 18.47
C LYS A 238 5.68 -0.87 18.64
N LYS A 239 4.62 -1.02 19.44
CA LYS A 239 3.93 -2.29 19.65
C LYS A 239 2.77 -2.37 18.65
N VAL A 240 2.88 -3.28 17.70
CA VAL A 240 1.92 -3.50 16.62
C VAL A 240 0.98 -4.63 17.03
N THR A 241 -0.16 -4.30 17.61
CA THR A 241 -1.22 -5.27 17.98
C THR A 241 -2.39 -5.28 16.99
N GLN A 242 -2.49 -4.25 16.16
CA GLN A 242 -3.50 -4.02 15.16
C GLN A 242 -2.93 -3.13 14.05
N ASP A 243 -3.71 -2.87 13.01
CA ASP A 243 -3.31 -1.95 11.94
C ASP A 243 -3.06 -0.55 12.50
N ILE A 244 -1.93 0.06 12.13
CA ILE A 244 -1.53 1.39 12.60
C ILE A 244 -1.10 2.31 11.46
N GLU A 245 -1.30 3.60 11.65
CA GLU A 245 -0.73 4.65 10.80
C GLU A 245 0.26 5.51 11.59
N ILE A 246 1.43 5.77 11.02
CA ILE A 246 2.46 6.63 11.60
C ILE A 246 2.73 7.76 10.63
N ALA A 247 2.48 9.00 11.05
CA ALA A 247 2.81 10.19 10.29
C ALA A 247 4.17 10.74 10.73
N LEU A 248 5.10 10.86 9.79
CA LEU A 248 6.43 11.41 10.03
C LEU A 248 6.55 12.81 9.41
N ASN A 249 6.98 13.78 10.19
CA ASN A 249 7.22 15.15 9.74
C ASN A 249 8.53 15.70 10.31
N VAL A 250 9.06 16.73 9.66
CA VAL A 250 10.08 17.60 10.26
C VAL A 250 9.34 18.62 11.11
N ALA A 251 9.71 18.77 12.38
CA ALA A 251 9.18 19.87 13.19
C ALA A 251 9.79 21.19 12.70
N ASP A 252 9.01 22.28 12.69
CA ASP A 252 9.39 23.64 12.24
C ASP A 252 10.00 24.50 13.34
#